data_AF-T1BNM1-F1
#
_entry.id   AF-T1BNM1-F1
#
_cell.length_a   1.000
_cell.length_b   1.000
_cell.length_c   1.000
_cell.angle_alpha   90.00
_cell.angle_beta   90.00
_cell.angle_gamma   90.00
#
_symmetry.space_group_name_H-M   'P 1'
#
loop_
_entity.id
_entity.type
_entity.pdbx_description
1 polymer ?
#
loop_
_entity_poly.entity_id
_entity_poly.type
_entity_poly.pdbx_seq_one_letter_code
_entity_poly.pdbx_strand_id
1 'polypeptide(L)'
;MIVDSFEVTESEGTRLAEAVELARQLGDGLVIVRRAKGERTTYSSRRACPECGFSVEELAPRMFSFNNPFGACPECLGIGATLHADPARIVPDREKPLGKAIAVWGLTPTAGALSRFAAAFGYDPRRPIRELSEKGWKALMYGTDRSVGLSGSGPSEWWGAGWLREGLVAAVERRWKQTKSEGAKEYYLGFLSFIPCRACGGAGCGPRASRSRSDRGRSPTSRP
;
A
#
# COMPACT_ATOMS: atom_id res chain seq x y z
N MET A 1 -4.60 24.70 -37.90
CA MET A 1 -4.31 26.09 -38.34
C MET A 1 -2.82 26.20 -38.57
N ILE A 2 -2.41 26.81 -39.67
CA ILE A 2 -1.00 27.10 -39.95
C ILE A 2 -0.77 28.55 -39.51
N VAL A 3 0.24 28.79 -38.68
CA VAL A 3 0.55 30.12 -38.12
C VAL A 3 1.54 30.87 -39.02
N ASP A 4 2.59 30.19 -39.48
CA ASP A 4 3.56 30.72 -40.43
C ASP A 4 4.17 29.58 -41.26
N SER A 5 4.78 29.90 -42.39
CA SER A 5 5.48 28.98 -43.28
C SER A 5 6.60 29.72 -44.03
N PHE A 6 7.85 29.33 -43.79
CA PHE A 6 9.04 29.94 -44.40
C PHE A 6 10.22 28.95 -44.44
N GLU A 7 11.25 29.25 -45.24
CA GLU A 7 12.50 28.50 -45.28
C GLU A 7 13.43 28.99 -44.19
N VAL A 8 13.86 28.14 -43.26
CA VAL A 8 14.66 28.56 -42.11
C VAL A 8 16.07 29.00 -42.53
N THR A 9 16.37 30.29 -42.37
CA THR A 9 17.71 30.90 -42.53
C THR A 9 18.22 31.49 -41.20
N GLU A 10 19.53 31.76 -41.08
CA GLU A 10 20.11 32.34 -39.85
C GLU A 10 19.53 33.72 -39.48
N SER A 11 19.10 34.50 -40.48
CA SER A 11 18.52 35.84 -40.28
C SER A 11 17.08 35.85 -39.75
N GLU A 12 16.39 34.70 -39.70
CA GLU A 12 14.96 34.62 -39.38
C GLU A 12 14.66 34.23 -37.93
N GLY A 13 15.67 34.18 -37.05
CA GLY A 13 15.50 33.77 -35.66
C GLY A 13 14.35 34.52 -34.93
N THR A 14 14.21 35.83 -35.15
CA THR A 14 13.15 36.64 -34.56
C THR A 14 11.76 36.22 -35.06
N ARG A 15 11.61 36.04 -36.37
CA ARG A 15 10.34 35.63 -37.00
C ARG A 15 9.93 34.23 -36.54
N LEU A 16 10.89 33.31 -36.44
CA LEU A 16 10.65 31.97 -35.89
C LEU A 16 10.16 32.04 -34.45
N ALA A 17 10.78 32.87 -33.60
CA ALA A 17 10.36 33.04 -32.21
C ALA A 17 8.93 33.59 -32.11
N GLU A 18 8.58 34.60 -32.92
CA GLU A 18 7.23 35.17 -32.97
C GLU A 18 6.19 34.15 -33.44
N ALA A 19 6.49 33.38 -34.50
CA ALA A 19 5.61 32.34 -35.00
C ALA A 19 5.40 31.20 -33.99
N VAL A 20 6.47 30.79 -33.28
CA VAL A 20 6.39 29.78 -32.22
C VAL A 20 5.58 30.29 -31.04
N GLU A 21 5.77 31.54 -30.61
CA GLU A 21 5.02 32.10 -29.49
C GLU A 21 3.53 32.26 -29.82
N LEU A 22 3.21 32.72 -31.02
CA LEU A 22 1.82 32.81 -31.48
C LEU A 22 1.18 31.43 -31.61
N ALA A 23 1.89 30.45 -32.17
CA ALA A 23 1.42 29.07 -32.25
C ALA A 23 1.20 28.46 -30.86
N ARG A 24 2.09 28.76 -29.91
CA ARG A 24 1.97 28.31 -28.52
C ARG A 24 0.74 28.91 -27.84
N GLN A 25 0.46 30.20 -28.04
CA GLN A 25 -0.71 30.86 -27.47
C GLN A 25 -2.02 30.31 -28.05
N LEU A 26 -2.09 30.18 -29.38
CA LEU A 26 -3.28 29.68 -30.08
C LEU A 26 -3.49 28.17 -29.90
N GLY A 27 -2.41 27.42 -29.70
CA GLY A 27 -2.40 25.97 -29.49
C GLY A 27 -2.42 25.53 -28.03
N ASP A 28 -2.73 26.44 -27.11
CA ASP A 28 -2.81 26.17 -25.66
C ASP A 28 -1.54 25.49 -25.09
N GLY A 29 -0.38 25.93 -25.57
CA GLY A 29 0.93 25.39 -25.19
C GLY A 29 1.44 24.26 -26.09
N LEU A 30 0.74 23.89 -27.17
CA LEU A 30 1.20 22.92 -28.15
C LEU A 30 1.62 23.60 -29.45
N VAL A 31 2.78 23.21 -29.98
CA VAL A 31 3.31 23.69 -31.26
C VAL A 31 3.65 22.48 -32.12
N ILE A 32 3.20 22.48 -33.37
CA ILE A 32 3.51 21.42 -34.34
C ILE A 32 4.37 22.03 -35.43
N VAL A 33 5.59 21.52 -35.58
CA VAL A 33 6.50 21.90 -36.66
C VAL A 33 6.45 20.80 -37.72
N ARG A 34 6.18 21.19 -38.97
CA ARG A 34 6.19 20.27 -40.11
C ARG A 34 7.27 20.70 -41.10
N ARG A 35 8.21 19.81 -41.39
CA ARG A 35 9.24 20.02 -42.43
C ARG A 35 8.67 19.70 -43.81
N ALA A 36 9.27 20.28 -44.86
CA ALA A 36 8.84 20.07 -46.25
C ALA A 36 8.84 18.59 -46.67
N LYS A 37 9.71 17.76 -46.07
CA LYS A 37 9.78 16.31 -46.30
C LYS A 37 8.71 15.50 -45.53
N GLY A 38 7.70 16.16 -44.96
CA GLY A 38 6.57 15.50 -44.29
C GLY A 38 6.79 15.12 -42.83
N GLU A 39 8.01 15.25 -42.31
CA GLU A 39 8.30 15.03 -40.89
C GLU A 39 7.56 16.04 -40.02
N ARG A 40 6.84 15.53 -39.03
CA ARG A 40 6.07 16.31 -38.07
C ARG A 40 6.63 16.09 -36.67
N THR A 41 7.02 17.17 -36.02
CA THR A 41 7.47 17.16 -34.63
C THR A 41 6.53 18.01 -33.78
N THR A 42 6.06 17.45 -32.67
CA THR A 42 5.22 18.18 -31.72
C THR A 42 6.05 18.60 -30.53
N TYR A 43 5.94 19.88 -30.17
CA TYR A 43 6.53 20.48 -28.98
C TYR A 43 5.40 20.89 -28.03
N SER A 44 5.65 20.79 -26.73
CA SER A 44 4.75 21.28 -25.69
C SER A 44 5.50 22.21 -24.75
N SER A 45 4.93 23.37 -24.46
CA SER A 45 5.40 24.26 -23.39
C SER A 45 4.84 23.84 -22.02
N ARG A 46 3.91 22.88 -22.00
CA ARG A 46 3.45 22.23 -20.78
C ARG A 46 4.30 21.00 -20.52
N ARG A 47 4.46 20.60 -19.26
CA ARG A 47 5.05 19.31 -18.89
C ARG A 47 4.04 18.18 -19.13
N ALA A 48 3.46 18.15 -20.32
CA ALA A 48 2.48 17.17 -20.73
C ALA A 48 3.03 16.30 -21.86
N CYS A 49 2.81 15.00 -21.78
CA CYS A 49 3.12 14.10 -22.87
C CYS A 49 2.22 14.47 -24.06
N PRO A 50 2.79 14.85 -25.22
CA PRO A 50 2.00 15.25 -26.39
C PRO A 50 1.27 14.08 -27.05
N GLU A 51 1.62 12.83 -26.71
CA GLU A 51 0.99 11.62 -27.25
C GLU A 51 -0.19 11.13 -26.41
N CYS A 52 -0.08 11.15 -25.08
CA CYS A 52 -1.10 10.61 -24.18
C CYS A 52 -1.81 11.65 -23.30
N GLY A 53 -1.43 12.92 -23.39
CA GLY A 53 -2.07 14.01 -22.64
C GLY A 53 -1.72 14.04 -21.14
N PHE A 54 -0.87 13.13 -20.65
CA PHE A 54 -0.46 13.09 -19.26
C PHE A 54 0.35 14.33 -18.90
N SER A 55 -0.21 15.23 -18.09
CA SER A 55 0.46 16.42 -17.56
C SER A 55 1.02 16.21 -16.17
N VAL A 56 2.28 16.59 -15.97
CA VAL A 56 2.90 16.70 -14.65
C VAL A 56 2.67 18.13 -14.15
N GLU A 57 2.09 18.26 -12.96
CA GLU A 57 2.00 19.54 -12.24
C GLU A 57 3.38 20.20 -12.10
N GLU A 58 3.41 21.50 -11.87
CA GLU A 58 4.65 22.22 -11.59
C GLU A 58 5.37 21.59 -10.39
N LEU A 59 6.53 20.98 -10.64
CA LEU A 59 7.42 20.40 -9.64
C LEU A 59 7.85 21.48 -8.65
N ALA A 60 7.11 21.61 -7.57
CA ALA A 60 7.43 22.50 -6.47
C ALA A 60 8.17 21.71 -5.37
N PRO A 61 9.16 22.30 -4.67
CA PRO A 61 9.90 21.64 -3.59
C PRO A 61 9.01 20.96 -2.53
N ARG A 62 7.84 21.55 -2.27
CA ARG A 62 6.82 21.03 -1.34
C ARG A 62 6.31 19.63 -1.70
N MET A 63 6.36 19.22 -2.97
CA MET A 63 5.95 17.88 -3.41
C MET A 63 6.93 16.78 -3.02
N PHE A 64 8.13 17.13 -2.55
CA PHE A 64 9.15 16.19 -2.08
C PHE A 64 9.24 16.13 -0.55
N SER A 65 8.41 16.91 0.15
CA SER A 65 8.33 16.90 1.60
C SER A 65 7.30 15.88 2.07
N PHE A 66 7.73 14.90 2.86
CA PHE A 66 6.85 13.95 3.55
C PHE A 66 6.01 14.63 4.64
N ASN A 67 6.42 15.82 5.10
CA ASN A 67 5.65 16.65 6.02
C ASN A 67 4.56 17.47 5.32
N ASN A 68 4.49 17.43 3.99
CA ASN A 68 3.46 18.12 3.23
C ASN A 68 2.46 17.10 2.67
N PRO A 69 1.13 17.30 2.88
CA PRO A 69 0.10 16.41 2.33
C PRO A 69 0.23 16.15 0.82
N PHE A 70 0.74 17.12 0.05
CA PHE A 70 0.95 16.98 -1.39
C PHE A 70 2.13 16.05 -1.78
N GLY A 71 3.10 15.85 -0.88
CA GLY A 71 4.28 15.00 -1.10
C GLY A 71 4.23 13.66 -0.35
N ALA A 72 3.46 13.60 0.73
CA ALA A 72 3.27 12.42 1.56
C ALA A 72 2.59 11.27 0.79
N CYS A 73 3.01 10.04 1.08
CA CYS A 73 2.28 8.87 0.65
C CYS A 73 0.89 8.86 1.31
N PRO A 74 -0.21 8.76 0.54
CA PRO A 74 -1.56 8.83 1.12
C PRO A 74 -1.90 7.63 2.01
N GLU A 75 -1.22 6.50 1.85
CA GLU A 75 -1.47 5.29 2.66
C GLU A 75 -0.84 5.36 4.06
N CYS A 76 0.37 5.92 4.17
CA CYS A 76 1.07 6.02 5.45
C CYS A 76 1.20 7.45 5.97
N LEU A 77 0.59 8.42 5.27
CA LEU A 77 0.59 9.84 5.62
C LEU A 77 2.00 10.41 5.86
N GLY A 78 3.00 9.96 5.09
CA GLY A 78 4.38 10.43 5.23
C GLY A 78 5.25 9.61 6.19
N ILE A 79 4.68 8.69 6.98
CA ILE A 79 5.40 7.92 8.01
C ILE A 79 6.38 6.91 7.40
N GLY A 80 6.04 6.36 6.23
CA GLY A 80 6.83 5.29 5.59
C GLY A 80 6.53 3.89 6.14
N ALA A 81 5.81 3.77 7.24
CA ALA A 81 5.38 2.49 7.80
C ALA A 81 3.89 2.49 8.13
N THR A 82 3.29 1.31 8.11
CA THR A 82 1.90 1.08 8.55
C THR A 82 1.91 0.08 9.70
N LEU A 83 1.01 0.28 10.66
CA LEU A 83 0.81 -0.66 11.77
C LEU A 83 -0.08 -1.80 11.31
N HIS A 84 0.41 -3.03 11.50
CA HIS A 84 -0.32 -4.26 11.19
C HIS A 84 -0.22 -5.24 12.34
N ALA A 85 -1.23 -6.09 12.49
CA ALA A 85 -1.20 -7.11 13.52
C ALA A 85 -0.12 -8.15 13.23
N ASP A 86 0.69 -8.45 14.24
CA ASP A 86 1.85 -9.31 14.13
C ASP A 86 1.53 -10.72 14.67
N PRO A 87 1.51 -11.76 13.81
CA PRO A 87 1.26 -13.13 14.23
C PRO A 87 2.17 -13.62 15.36
N ALA A 88 3.43 -13.17 15.39
CA ALA A 88 4.39 -13.55 16.41
C ALA A 88 4.10 -12.89 17.76
N ARG A 89 3.41 -11.73 17.79
CA ARG A 89 2.97 -11.10 19.04
C ARG A 89 1.61 -11.65 19.50
N ILE A 90 0.75 -12.04 18.58
CA ILE A 90 -0.55 -12.67 18.87
C ILE A 90 -0.36 -14.06 19.48
N VAL A 91 0.58 -14.85 18.94
CA VAL A 91 0.93 -16.19 19.42
C VAL A 91 2.45 -16.26 19.65
N PRO A 92 2.93 -15.71 20.79
CA PRO A 92 4.37 -15.59 21.04
C PRO A 92 5.04 -16.92 21.38
N ASP A 93 4.30 -17.83 22.00
CA ASP A 93 4.82 -19.12 22.44
C ASP A 93 4.11 -20.26 21.70
N ARG A 94 4.78 -20.77 20.66
CA ARG A 94 4.26 -21.86 19.81
C ARG A 94 4.48 -23.25 20.40
N GLU A 95 5.18 -23.35 21.54
CA GLU A 95 5.30 -24.61 22.30
C GLU A 95 4.04 -24.90 23.13
N LYS A 96 3.23 -23.87 23.41
CA LYS A 96 1.97 -24.02 24.15
C LYS A 96 0.86 -24.66 23.32
N PRO A 97 -0.06 -25.38 23.96
CA PRO A 97 -1.31 -25.80 23.33
C PRO A 97 -2.18 -24.62 22.90
N LEU A 98 -3.00 -24.81 21.86
CA LEU A 98 -3.76 -23.73 21.23
C LEU A 98 -4.61 -22.90 22.20
N GLY A 99 -5.24 -23.54 23.19
CA GLY A 99 -6.04 -22.85 24.20
C GLY A 99 -5.27 -21.92 25.15
N LYS A 100 -3.93 -21.97 25.16
CA LYS A 100 -3.07 -21.15 26.04
C LYS A 100 -2.04 -20.30 25.28
N ALA A 101 -1.91 -20.49 23.99
CA ALA A 101 -0.86 -19.86 23.19
C ALA A 101 -1.29 -18.49 22.62
N ILE A 102 -2.60 -18.22 22.52
CA ILE A 102 -3.13 -16.92 22.09
C ILE A 102 -3.00 -15.92 23.24
N ALA A 103 -2.17 -14.90 23.05
CA ALA A 103 -1.89 -13.89 24.07
C ALA A 103 -2.95 -12.76 24.14
N VAL A 104 -3.81 -12.65 23.12
CA VAL A 104 -4.82 -11.59 23.04
C VAL A 104 -6.07 -11.96 23.84
N TRP A 105 -6.43 -11.11 24.79
CA TRP A 105 -7.55 -11.29 25.69
C TRP A 105 -8.89 -11.28 24.93
N GLY A 106 -9.74 -12.25 25.27
CA GLY A 106 -11.04 -12.43 24.63
C GLY A 106 -10.98 -12.83 23.15
N LEU A 107 -9.82 -13.27 22.65
CA LEU A 107 -9.68 -13.91 21.33
C LEU A 107 -9.40 -15.41 21.39
N THR A 108 -9.14 -15.97 22.59
CA THR A 108 -9.04 -17.42 22.76
C THR A 108 -10.40 -18.07 22.53
N PRO A 109 -10.54 -18.99 21.55
CA PRO A 109 -11.81 -19.66 21.29
C PRO A 109 -12.22 -20.57 22.45
N THR A 110 -13.51 -20.87 22.54
CA THR A 110 -14.03 -21.83 23.53
C THR A 110 -13.47 -23.23 23.29
N ALA A 111 -13.47 -24.07 24.33
CA ALA A 111 -13.05 -25.47 24.21
C ALA A 111 -13.80 -26.21 23.08
N GLY A 112 -15.10 -25.97 22.92
CA GLY A 112 -15.89 -26.56 21.83
C GLY A 112 -15.48 -26.08 20.44
N ALA A 113 -15.19 -24.79 20.27
CA ALA A 113 -14.69 -24.26 19.00
C ALA A 113 -13.28 -24.77 18.66
N LEU A 114 -12.40 -24.86 19.67
CA LEU A 114 -11.07 -25.42 19.54
C LEU A 114 -11.11 -26.89 19.12
N SER A 115 -11.96 -27.72 19.74
CA SER A 115 -12.09 -29.13 19.38
C SER A 115 -12.54 -29.32 17.94
N ARG A 116 -13.48 -28.50 17.45
CA ARG A 116 -13.92 -28.58 16.05
C ARG A 116 -12.84 -28.12 15.07
N PHE A 117 -12.14 -27.03 15.38
CA PHE A 117 -10.99 -26.58 14.61
C PHE A 117 -9.92 -27.68 14.53
N ALA A 118 -9.58 -28.26 15.68
CA ALA A 118 -8.59 -29.30 15.79
C ALA A 118 -8.98 -30.54 14.95
N ALA A 119 -10.24 -30.99 15.04
CA ALA A 119 -10.77 -32.08 14.21
C ALA A 119 -10.68 -31.78 12.71
N ALA A 120 -11.04 -30.57 12.29
CA ALA A 120 -11.05 -30.21 10.87
C ALA A 120 -9.66 -30.09 10.23
N PHE A 121 -8.63 -29.82 11.03
CA PHE A 121 -7.23 -29.74 10.58
C PHE A 121 -6.38 -30.94 11.01
N GLY A 122 -7.00 -31.99 11.57
CA GLY A 122 -6.30 -33.20 12.01
C GLY A 122 -5.27 -32.95 13.11
N TYR A 123 -5.54 -31.98 13.98
CA TYR A 123 -4.67 -31.54 15.06
C TYR A 123 -5.23 -31.96 16.42
N ASP A 124 -4.36 -32.20 17.40
CA ASP A 124 -4.76 -32.44 18.80
C ASP A 124 -4.61 -31.13 19.59
N PRO A 125 -5.69 -30.59 20.19
CA PRO A 125 -5.65 -29.31 20.89
C PRO A 125 -4.76 -29.29 22.14
N ARG A 126 -4.28 -30.46 22.61
CA ARG A 126 -3.33 -30.59 23.72
C ARG A 126 -1.87 -30.52 23.28
N ARG A 127 -1.59 -30.69 21.98
CA ARG A 127 -0.23 -30.64 21.43
C ARG A 127 0.23 -29.19 21.24
N PRO A 128 1.54 -28.91 21.16
CA PRO A 128 2.06 -27.59 20.83
C PRO A 128 1.48 -27.02 19.52
N ILE A 129 1.23 -25.71 19.45
CA ILE A 129 0.76 -25.05 18.22
C ILE A 129 1.74 -25.25 17.05
N ARG A 130 3.05 -25.34 17.30
CA ARG A 130 4.04 -25.52 16.21
C ARG A 130 3.81 -26.78 15.37
N GLU A 131 3.06 -27.74 15.89
CA GLU A 131 2.73 -29.00 15.22
C GLU A 131 1.46 -28.89 14.36
N LEU A 132 0.76 -27.75 14.44
CA LEU A 132 -0.34 -27.42 13.55
C LEU A 132 0.16 -27.33 12.11
N SER A 133 -0.58 -27.94 11.18
CA SER A 133 -0.25 -27.85 9.75
C SER A 133 -0.20 -26.39 9.27
N GLU A 134 0.58 -26.10 8.24
CA GLU A 134 0.66 -24.75 7.66
C GLU A 134 -0.71 -24.22 7.23
N LYS A 135 -1.58 -25.11 6.72
CA LYS A 135 -2.97 -24.79 6.38
C LYS A 135 -3.78 -24.40 7.61
N GLY A 136 -3.65 -25.15 8.71
CA GLY A 136 -4.30 -24.84 9.97
C GLY A 136 -3.79 -23.52 10.56
N TRP A 137 -2.48 -23.27 10.50
CA TRP A 137 -1.88 -22.01 10.95
C TRP A 137 -2.40 -20.82 10.15
N LYS A 138 -2.44 -20.93 8.82
CA LYS A 138 -2.99 -19.89 7.94
C LYS A 138 -4.46 -19.62 8.25
N ALA A 139 -5.27 -20.67 8.43
CA ALA A 139 -6.67 -20.54 8.80
C ALA A 139 -6.86 -19.87 10.18
N LEU A 140 -6.03 -20.22 11.16
CA LEU A 140 -6.05 -19.62 12.49
C LEU A 140 -5.70 -18.12 12.47
N MET A 141 -4.66 -17.74 11.73
CA MET A 141 -4.16 -16.35 11.69
C MET A 141 -5.00 -15.46 10.78
N TYR A 142 -5.31 -15.91 9.57
CA TYR A 142 -5.86 -15.09 8.49
C TYR A 142 -7.29 -15.44 8.10
N GLY A 143 -7.87 -16.43 8.76
CA GLY A 143 -9.21 -16.90 8.50
C GLY A 143 -9.29 -17.88 7.32
N THR A 144 -10.50 -18.37 7.07
CA THR A 144 -10.81 -19.28 5.95
C THR A 144 -12.26 -19.13 5.51
N ASP A 145 -12.47 -19.27 4.22
CA ASP A 145 -13.77 -19.21 3.53
C ASP A 145 -14.53 -20.55 3.62
N ARG A 146 -13.82 -21.65 3.83
CA ARG A 146 -14.44 -22.97 4.03
C ARG A 146 -15.32 -22.88 5.26
N SER A 147 -16.58 -23.29 5.12
CA SER A 147 -17.39 -23.74 6.25
C SER A 147 -16.67 -24.95 6.86
N VAL A 148 -15.73 -24.70 7.77
CA VAL A 148 -14.86 -25.71 8.38
C VAL A 148 -15.68 -26.56 9.35
N GLY A 149 -16.75 -27.21 8.91
CA GLY A 149 -17.60 -28.07 9.74
C GLY A 149 -18.07 -27.46 11.06
N LEU A 150 -18.00 -26.13 11.22
CA LEU A 150 -18.34 -25.41 12.44
C LEU A 150 -19.86 -25.14 12.45
N SER A 151 -20.68 -26.14 12.14
CA SER A 151 -22.13 -26.04 12.32
C SER A 151 -22.42 -26.13 13.82
N GLY A 152 -22.45 -24.97 14.47
CA GLY A 152 -22.84 -24.84 15.87
C GLY A 152 -23.56 -23.52 16.08
N SER A 153 -24.88 -23.59 16.28
CA SER A 153 -25.73 -22.47 16.63
C SER A 153 -25.45 -22.07 18.08
N GLY A 154 -24.83 -20.91 18.30
CA GLY A 154 -24.60 -20.32 19.62
C GLY A 154 -24.76 -18.79 19.55
N PRO A 155 -25.02 -18.09 20.69
CA PRO A 155 -25.59 -16.74 20.70
C PRO A 155 -24.66 -15.60 20.27
N SER A 156 -23.47 -15.89 19.73
CA SER A 156 -22.69 -14.88 19.01
C SER A 156 -21.84 -15.52 17.93
N GLU A 157 -21.64 -14.78 16.85
CA GLU A 157 -20.77 -15.13 15.72
C GLU A 157 -19.32 -15.40 16.17
N TRP A 158 -18.89 -14.79 17.27
CA TRP A 158 -17.59 -14.98 17.93
C TRP A 158 -17.52 -16.23 18.82
N TRP A 159 -18.64 -16.68 19.38
CA TRP A 159 -18.73 -17.92 20.16
C TRP A 159 -19.00 -19.15 19.28
N GLY A 160 -19.27 -18.95 17.97
CA GLY A 160 -19.53 -19.95 16.93
C GLY A 160 -18.42 -20.06 15.88
N ALA A 161 -18.79 -20.14 14.59
CA ALA A 161 -17.88 -20.33 13.46
C ALA A 161 -17.16 -19.06 12.96
N GLY A 162 -17.58 -17.87 13.41
CA GLY A 162 -17.17 -16.59 12.83
C GLY A 162 -15.72 -16.20 13.09
N TRP A 163 -15.16 -16.55 14.25
CA TRP A 163 -13.76 -16.23 14.58
C TRP A 163 -12.76 -16.88 13.62
N LEU A 164 -13.10 -18.07 13.09
CA LEU A 164 -12.26 -18.78 12.12
C LEU A 164 -12.42 -18.21 10.70
N ARG A 165 -13.54 -17.53 10.39
CA ARG A 165 -13.70 -16.84 9.11
C ARG A 165 -12.90 -15.54 9.07
N GLU A 166 -12.87 -14.81 10.18
CA GLU A 166 -12.14 -13.55 10.32
C GLU A 166 -10.63 -13.78 10.51
N GLY A 167 -10.26 -14.75 11.36
CA GLY A 167 -8.87 -14.98 11.76
C GLY A 167 -8.39 -13.99 12.83
N LEU A 168 -7.34 -14.38 13.55
CA LEU A 168 -6.82 -13.58 14.67
C LEU A 168 -6.19 -12.24 14.25
N VAL A 169 -5.56 -12.17 13.07
CA VAL A 169 -4.92 -10.94 12.57
C VAL A 169 -5.98 -9.87 12.29
N ALA A 170 -7.01 -10.19 11.49
CA ALA A 170 -8.07 -9.25 11.16
C ALA A 170 -8.87 -8.85 12.41
N ALA A 171 -9.08 -9.78 13.34
CA ALA A 171 -9.71 -9.52 14.62
C ALA A 171 -9.00 -8.45 15.44
N VAL A 172 -7.67 -8.57 15.60
CA VAL A 172 -6.85 -7.61 16.34
C VAL A 172 -6.90 -6.25 15.64
N GLU A 173 -6.70 -6.22 14.32
CA GLU A 173 -6.74 -4.96 13.56
C GLU A 173 -8.11 -4.28 13.65
N ARG A 174 -9.20 -5.05 13.56
CA ARG A 174 -10.56 -4.52 13.67
C ARG A 174 -10.83 -3.98 15.07
N ARG A 175 -10.50 -4.74 16.13
CA ARG A 175 -10.70 -4.29 17.52
C ARG A 175 -9.88 -3.04 17.84
N TRP A 176 -8.65 -2.96 17.35
CA TRP A 176 -7.81 -1.76 17.47
C TRP A 176 -8.41 -0.55 16.73
N LYS A 177 -8.87 -0.72 15.49
CA LYS A 177 -9.48 0.37 14.70
C LYS A 177 -10.82 0.85 15.26
N GLN A 178 -11.61 -0.05 15.84
CA GLN A 178 -12.98 0.25 16.31
C GLN A 178 -13.04 0.72 17.76
N THR A 179 -12.02 0.42 18.59
CA THR A 179 -12.06 0.81 19.99
C THR A 179 -11.91 2.32 20.17
N LYS A 180 -12.72 2.89 21.09
CA LYS A 180 -12.67 4.30 21.50
C LYS A 180 -11.95 4.51 22.84
N SER A 181 -11.57 3.43 23.51
CA SER A 181 -10.88 3.49 24.80
C SER A 181 -9.37 3.52 24.60
N GLU A 182 -8.71 4.47 25.24
CA GLU A 182 -7.27 4.70 25.08
C GLU A 182 -6.46 3.56 25.70
N GLY A 183 -6.85 3.06 26.87
CA GLY A 183 -6.23 1.87 27.45
C GLY A 183 -6.41 0.62 26.58
N ALA A 184 -7.55 0.48 25.90
CA ALA A 184 -7.74 -0.61 24.94
C ALA A 184 -6.90 -0.41 23.67
N LYS A 185 -6.75 0.82 23.16
CA LYS A 185 -5.84 1.09 22.02
C LYS A 185 -4.42 0.71 22.38
N GLU A 186 -3.93 1.16 23.54
CA GLU A 186 -2.58 0.87 24.03
C GLU A 186 -2.35 -0.62 24.23
N TYR A 187 -3.33 -1.34 24.78
CA TYR A 187 -3.31 -2.79 24.86
C TYR A 187 -3.10 -3.46 23.49
N TYR A 188 -3.88 -3.06 22.48
CA TYR A 188 -3.78 -3.66 21.15
C TYR A 188 -2.47 -3.29 20.43
N LEU A 189 -1.88 -2.12 20.69
CA LEU A 189 -0.56 -1.75 20.13
C LEU A 189 0.52 -2.77 20.49
N GLY A 190 0.42 -3.44 21.64
CA GLY A 190 1.32 -4.54 22.03
C GLY A 190 1.31 -5.74 21.06
N PHE A 191 0.29 -5.87 20.22
CA PHE A 191 0.16 -6.94 19.22
C PHE A 191 0.38 -6.47 17.78
N LEU A 192 0.65 -5.18 17.57
CA LEU A 192 0.94 -4.62 16.25
C LEU A 192 2.45 -4.44 16.08
N SER A 193 2.90 -4.49 14.82
CA SER A 193 4.26 -4.17 14.42
C SER A 193 4.23 -3.20 13.24
N PHE A 194 5.25 -2.34 13.15
CA PHE A 194 5.44 -1.49 11.99
C PHE A 194 5.95 -2.33 10.81
N ILE A 195 5.24 -2.26 9.69
CA ILE A 195 5.65 -2.86 8.43
C ILE A 195 5.94 -1.72 7.45
N PRO A 196 7.01 -1.80 6.64
CA PRO A 196 7.24 -0.85 5.56
C PRO A 196 5.99 -0.69 4.69
N CYS A 197 5.57 0.55 4.49
CA CYS A 197 4.37 0.85 3.71
C CYS A 197 4.56 0.34 2.28
N ARG A 198 3.61 -0.48 1.79
CA ARG A 198 3.70 -1.13 0.48
C ARG A 198 3.62 -0.13 -0.67
N ALA A 199 2.83 0.95 -0.55
CA ALA A 199 2.70 1.94 -1.62
C ALA A 199 3.95 2.79 -1.84
N CYS A 200 4.71 3.12 -0.79
CA CYS A 200 5.94 3.91 -0.92
C CYS A 200 7.23 3.11 -0.69
N GLY A 201 7.13 1.82 -0.39
CA GLY A 201 8.27 0.95 -0.08
C GLY A 201 9.08 1.39 1.12
N GLY A 202 8.50 2.13 2.08
CA GLY A 202 9.22 2.71 3.21
C GLY A 202 9.66 4.16 3.04
N ALA A 203 9.54 4.74 1.84
CA ALA A 203 10.10 6.06 1.55
C ALA A 203 9.32 7.24 2.16
N GLY A 204 8.08 7.03 2.61
CA GLY A 204 7.19 8.07 3.14
C GLY A 204 6.62 9.01 2.07
N CYS A 205 7.27 9.17 0.92
CA CYS A 205 6.78 10.04 -0.17
C CYS A 205 5.94 9.27 -1.20
N GLY A 206 5.01 9.97 -1.85
CA GLY A 206 4.17 9.40 -2.91
C GLY A 206 4.98 8.94 -4.15
N PRO A 207 4.39 8.08 -5.01
CA PRO A 207 5.09 7.48 -6.14
C PRO A 207 5.66 8.51 -7.12
N ARG A 208 5.02 9.69 -7.27
CA ARG A 208 5.51 10.79 -8.12
C ARG A 208 6.82 11.41 -7.59
N ALA A 209 6.96 11.54 -6.27
CA ALA A 209 8.15 12.08 -5.61
C ALA A 209 9.32 11.07 -5.59
N SER A 210 9.01 9.77 -5.55
CA SER A 210 10.03 8.70 -5.55
C SER A 210 10.78 8.57 -6.89
N ARG A 211 10.14 8.91 -8.02
CA ARG A 211 10.70 8.74 -9.38
C ARG A 211 11.74 9.79 -9.78
N SER A 212 11.77 10.94 -9.10
CA SER A 212 12.72 12.02 -9.39
C SER A 212 13.85 12.13 -8.38
N ARG A 213 13.95 11.20 -7.41
CA ARG A 213 15.16 11.09 -6.60
C ARG A 213 16.28 10.61 -7.51
N SER A 214 17.17 11.54 -7.90
CA SER A 214 18.47 11.17 -8.47
C SER A 214 19.17 10.23 -7.50
N ASP A 215 19.81 9.18 -8.03
CA ASP A 215 20.57 8.12 -7.35
C ASP A 215 21.73 8.56 -6.42
N ARG A 216 21.72 9.79 -5.91
CA ARG A 216 22.76 10.38 -5.05
C ARG A 216 22.60 9.98 -3.57
N GLY A 217 22.38 8.70 -3.29
CA GLY A 217 22.25 8.24 -1.91
C GLY A 217 22.25 6.74 -1.66
N ARG A 218 22.43 5.87 -2.68
CA ARG A 218 22.75 4.46 -2.41
C ARG A 218 24.21 4.36 -1.99
N SER A 219 24.46 4.39 -0.69
CA SER A 219 25.66 3.78 -0.13
C SER A 219 25.67 2.29 -0.49
N PRO A 220 26.75 1.77 -1.12
CA PRO A 220 26.86 0.35 -1.41
C PRO A 220 27.39 -0.34 -0.15
N THR A 221 26.51 -0.70 0.78
CA THR A 221 26.90 -1.61 1.86
C THR A 221 25.89 -2.73 2.03
N SER A 222 26.43 -3.92 1.78
CA SER A 222 26.07 -5.23 2.32
C SER A 222 24.67 -5.78 2.03
N ARG A 223 24.63 -6.70 1.06
CA ARG A 223 23.98 -8.00 1.27
C ARG A 223 25.02 -9.12 1.05
N PRO A 224 24.93 -10.22 1.82
CA PRO A 224 25.88 -11.33 1.79
C PRO A 224 25.85 -12.08 0.46
#